data_AF-A0A959BU44-F1
#
_entry.id   AF-A0A959BU44-F1
#
_cell.length_a   1.000
_cell.length_b   1.000
_cell.length_c   1.000
_cell.angle_alpha   90.00
_cell.angle_beta   90.00
_cell.angle_gamma   90.00
#
_symmetry.space_group_name_H-M   'P 1'
#
loop_
_entity.id
_entity.type
_entity.pdbx_description
1 polymer ?
#
loop_
_entity_poly.entity_id
_entity_poly.type
_entity_poly.pdbx_seq_one_letter_code
_entity_poly.pdbx_strand_id
1 'polypeptide(L)'
;MNRYLFNSCVITAPGQYSYRHIDIEEARRWMDAGPYQSNIRYRETAAALAILVKRPIDLRAVVTHLQPGEEALVFRLAFPPGTDRMPIKDKGRISTSFILDHCEIGILERLPDGPAVPLDEYNELAERLRRIQKELDRERELERLPDLPADAEINEMAERLRRMQRELDRKKGKE
;
A
#
# COMPACT_ATOMS: atom_id res chain seq x y z
N MET A 1 2.59 22.94 1.75
CA MET A 1 3.01 21.63 2.26
C MET A 1 4.47 21.47 1.84
N ASN A 2 5.40 21.43 2.79
CA ASN A 2 6.81 21.28 2.43
C ASN A 2 7.15 19.80 2.28
N ARG A 3 8.11 19.54 1.40
CA ARG A 3 8.62 18.21 1.11
C ARG A 3 10.12 18.17 1.34
N TYR A 4 10.58 17.06 1.89
CA TYR A 4 11.98 16.91 2.27
C TYR A 4 12.58 15.62 1.74
N LEU A 5 13.90 15.59 1.61
CA LEU A 5 14.63 14.37 1.24
C LEU A 5 15.61 14.02 2.37
N PHE A 6 15.39 12.89 3.03
CA PHE A 6 16.15 12.44 4.19
C PHE A 6 17.02 11.22 3.86
N ASN A 7 18.14 11.09 4.58
CA ASN A 7 19.06 9.96 4.49
C ASN A 7 18.74 8.82 5.48
N SER A 8 17.69 8.99 6.30
CA SER A 8 17.22 8.03 7.30
C SER A 8 15.81 8.38 7.76
N CYS A 9 15.03 7.38 8.18
CA CYS A 9 13.71 7.60 8.75
C CYS A 9 13.87 8.10 10.19
N VAL A 10 13.83 9.43 10.37
CA VAL A 10 14.02 10.09 11.67
C VAL A 10 12.73 10.80 12.05
N ILE A 11 12.25 10.52 13.26
CA ILE A 11 11.18 11.30 13.88
C ILE A 11 11.79 12.63 14.33
N THR A 12 11.40 13.71 13.67
CA THR A 12 12.01 15.03 13.86
C THR A 12 11.23 15.93 14.82
N ALA A 13 9.97 15.61 15.10
CA ALA A 13 9.12 16.28 16.07
C ALA A 13 8.15 15.28 16.73
N PRO A 14 7.64 15.55 17.95
CA PRO A 14 6.58 14.73 18.55
C PRO A 14 5.34 14.64 17.65
N GLY A 15 4.67 13.49 17.65
CA GLY A 15 3.43 13.27 16.89
C GLY A 15 3.32 11.87 16.32
N GLN A 16 2.29 11.66 15.49
CA GLN A 16 2.09 10.43 14.75
C GLN A 16 2.66 10.53 13.34
N TYR A 17 3.23 9.43 12.86
CA TYR A 17 3.85 9.34 11.55
C TYR A 17 3.39 8.07 10.84
N SER A 18 3.23 8.15 9.53
CA SER A 18 3.13 6.98 8.68
C SER A 18 4.45 6.76 7.95
N TYR A 19 4.79 5.50 7.70
CA TYR A 19 5.93 5.15 6.87
C TYR A 19 5.56 3.99 5.95
N ARG A 20 5.90 4.12 4.68
CA ARG A 20 5.71 3.05 3.68
C ARG A 20 6.88 2.99 2.73
N HIS A 21 7.23 1.77 2.32
CA HIS A 21 8.20 1.56 1.25
C HIS A 21 7.60 1.90 -0.11
N ILE A 22 8.44 2.40 -0.99
CA ILE A 22 8.08 2.73 -2.36
C ILE A 22 9.14 2.22 -3.34
N ASP A 23 8.76 2.05 -4.59
CA ASP A 23 9.71 1.74 -5.66
C ASP A 23 10.39 3.01 -6.21
N ILE A 24 11.38 2.79 -7.10
CA ILE A 24 12.16 3.87 -7.71
C ILE A 24 11.29 4.77 -8.60
N GLU A 25 10.29 4.22 -9.30
CA GLU A 25 9.44 5.01 -10.19
C GLU A 25 8.50 5.92 -9.40
N GLU A 26 7.99 5.44 -8.27
CA GLU A 26 7.22 6.25 -7.34
C GLU A 26 8.08 7.34 -6.69
N ALA A 27 9.33 7.04 -6.35
CA ALA A 27 10.28 8.03 -5.85
C ALA A 27 10.51 9.16 -6.88
N ARG A 28 10.67 8.82 -8.16
CA ARG A 28 10.78 9.81 -9.25
C ARG A 28 9.52 10.66 -9.36
N ARG A 29 8.33 10.04 -9.39
CA ARG A 29 7.04 10.76 -9.40
C ARG A 29 6.92 11.73 -8.21
N TRP A 30 7.33 11.30 -7.03
CA TRP A 30 7.33 12.14 -5.83
C TRP A 30 8.23 13.37 -5.99
N MET A 31 9.43 13.19 -6.54
CA MET A 31 10.38 14.29 -6.79
C MET A 31 9.94 15.23 -7.91
N ASP A 32 9.13 14.74 -8.85
CA ASP A 32 8.62 15.50 -9.99
C ASP A 32 7.32 16.24 -9.67
N ALA A 33 6.58 15.81 -8.65
CA ALA A 33 5.37 16.49 -8.18
C ALA A 33 5.65 17.92 -7.64
N GLY A 34 6.90 18.35 -7.57
CA GLY A 34 7.30 19.74 -7.33
C GLY A 34 8.47 19.89 -6.35
N PRO A 35 8.66 21.08 -5.76
CA PRO A 35 9.87 21.40 -5.02
C PRO A 35 9.98 20.60 -3.72
N TYR A 36 11.21 20.23 -3.38
CA TYR A 36 11.61 19.59 -2.13
C TYR A 36 12.92 20.19 -1.62
N GLN A 37 13.21 20.00 -0.33
CA GLN A 37 14.48 20.37 0.28
C GLN A 37 15.29 19.12 0.64
N SER A 38 16.51 19.02 0.13
CA SER A 38 17.42 17.95 0.53
C SER A 38 17.98 18.19 1.93
N ASN A 39 18.08 17.12 2.72
CA ASN A 39 18.85 17.01 3.95
C ASN A 39 19.90 15.88 3.85
N ILE A 40 20.27 15.48 2.63
CA ILE A 40 21.32 14.49 2.44
C ILE A 40 22.69 15.14 2.69
N ARG A 41 23.38 14.62 3.70
CA ARG A 41 24.72 15.08 4.10
C ARG A 41 25.86 14.41 3.32
N TYR A 42 25.70 13.16 2.91
CA TYR A 42 26.79 12.33 2.38
C TYR A 42 26.80 12.34 0.86
N ARG A 43 27.98 12.58 0.28
CA ARG A 43 28.19 12.67 -1.18
C ARG A 43 27.81 11.37 -1.87
N GLU A 44 28.21 10.25 -1.28
CA GLU A 44 28.03 8.92 -1.83
C GLU A 44 26.55 8.53 -1.83
N THR A 45 25.82 8.91 -0.78
CA THR A 45 24.36 8.74 -0.70
C THR A 45 23.64 9.59 -1.74
N ALA A 46 24.02 10.86 -1.90
CA ALA A 46 23.45 11.72 -2.93
C ALA A 46 23.74 11.19 -4.34
N ALA A 47 24.96 10.70 -4.59
CA ALA A 47 25.35 10.10 -5.86
C ALA A 47 24.58 8.81 -6.16
N ALA A 48 24.41 7.92 -5.17
CA ALA A 48 23.63 6.69 -5.34
C ALA A 48 22.18 6.99 -5.67
N LEU A 49 21.55 7.89 -4.90
CA LEU A 49 20.18 8.31 -5.19
C LEU A 49 20.07 8.97 -6.57
N ALA A 50 21.02 9.85 -6.92
CA ALA A 50 21.04 10.52 -8.22
C ALA A 50 21.06 9.54 -9.40
N ILE A 51 21.77 8.41 -9.27
CA ILE A 51 21.77 7.33 -10.26
C ILE A 51 20.37 6.70 -10.36
N LEU A 52 19.76 6.36 -9.21
CA LEU A 52 18.44 5.70 -9.16
C LEU A 52 17.34 6.60 -9.74
N VAL A 53 17.32 7.88 -9.36
CA VAL A 53 16.28 8.83 -9.79
C VAL A 53 16.64 9.59 -11.07
N LYS A 54 17.84 9.35 -11.62
CA LYS A 54 18.36 9.97 -12.87
C LYS A 54 18.39 11.51 -12.84
N ARG A 55 18.67 12.09 -11.68
CA ARG A 55 18.76 13.56 -11.50
C ARG A 55 19.73 13.92 -10.37
N PRO A 56 20.39 15.10 -10.42
CA PRO A 56 21.27 15.52 -9.34
C PRO A 56 20.52 15.70 -8.01
N ILE A 57 21.23 15.44 -6.92
CA ILE A 57 20.72 15.59 -5.55
C ILE A 57 21.61 16.58 -4.81
N ASP A 58 20.99 17.64 -4.30
CA ASP A 58 21.70 18.65 -3.52
C ASP A 58 22.17 18.09 -2.19
N LEU A 59 23.36 18.53 -1.77
CA LEU A 59 23.91 18.22 -0.47
C LEU A 59 23.59 19.33 0.51
N ARG A 60 22.97 18.97 1.62
CA ARG A 60 22.62 19.91 2.67
C ARG A 60 22.48 19.18 4.00
N ALA A 61 23.04 19.78 5.05
CA ALA A 61 22.99 19.25 6.40
C ALA A 61 22.26 20.26 7.29
N VAL A 62 20.93 20.25 7.21
CA VAL A 62 20.05 21.10 8.01
C VAL A 62 19.16 20.23 8.87
N VAL A 63 18.91 20.67 10.10
CA VAL A 63 17.92 20.05 10.98
C VAL A 63 16.54 20.55 10.54
N THR A 64 15.66 19.63 10.20
CA THR A 64 14.28 19.92 9.79
C THR A 64 13.33 19.28 10.78
N HIS A 65 12.28 20.01 11.17
CA HIS A 65 11.18 19.50 11.98
C HIS A 65 9.92 19.42 11.13
N LEU A 66 9.47 18.21 10.81
CA LEU A 66 8.24 17.99 10.03
C LEU A 66 7.04 18.58 10.77
N GLN A 67 6.27 19.43 10.08
CA GLN A 67 4.96 19.88 10.53
C GLN A 67 3.88 18.85 10.17
N PRO A 68 2.71 18.85 10.84
CA PRO A 68 1.62 17.95 10.48
C PRO A 68 1.22 18.16 9.01
N GLY A 69 1.05 17.06 8.29
CA GLY A 69 0.85 17.05 6.84
C GLY A 69 2.13 17.32 6.03
N GLU A 70 3.32 17.40 6.62
CA GLU A 70 4.55 17.41 5.81
C GLU A 70 5.09 16.00 5.61
N GLU A 71 5.78 15.80 4.50
CA GLU A 71 6.32 14.50 4.13
C GLU A 71 7.80 14.58 3.71
N ALA A 72 8.47 13.45 3.81
CA ALA A 72 9.84 13.27 3.38
C ALA A 72 9.99 12.00 2.56
N LEU A 73 10.67 12.11 1.42
CA LEU A 73 11.27 10.98 0.75
C LEU A 73 12.48 10.53 1.57
N VAL A 74 12.50 9.29 2.00
CA VAL A 74 13.58 8.71 2.79
C VAL A 74 14.37 7.77 1.88
N PHE A 75 15.67 8.02 1.76
CA PHE A 75 16.62 7.13 1.11
C PHE A 75 17.66 6.69 2.13
N ARG A 76 17.65 5.40 2.50
CA ARG A 76 18.50 4.90 3.59
C ARG A 76 19.13 3.57 3.24
N LEU A 77 20.17 3.24 4.00
CA LEU A 77 20.72 1.89 3.99
C LEU A 77 19.75 0.94 4.71
N ALA A 78 19.58 -0.23 4.12
CA ALA A 78 18.78 -1.33 4.64
C ALA A 78 19.63 -2.59 4.65
N PHE A 79 19.61 -3.29 5.78
CA PHE A 79 20.31 -4.55 5.96
C PHE A 79 19.30 -5.61 6.39
N PRO A 80 19.45 -6.86 5.92
CA PRO A 80 18.63 -7.96 6.40
C PRO A 80 18.68 -8.10 7.93
N PRO A 81 17.60 -8.57 8.57
CA PRO A 81 17.61 -8.89 9.99
C PRO A 81 18.77 -9.84 10.34
N GLY A 82 19.49 -9.54 11.42
CA GLY A 82 20.64 -10.34 11.87
C GLY A 82 21.98 -9.97 11.23
N THR A 83 22.02 -9.03 10.29
CA THR A 83 23.27 -8.44 9.81
C THR A 83 23.83 -7.50 10.88
N ASP A 84 25.13 -7.61 11.17
CA ASP A 84 25.79 -6.68 12.07
C ASP A 84 25.59 -5.24 11.60
N ARG A 85 25.29 -4.34 12.54
CA ARG A 85 25.28 -2.91 12.22
C ARG A 85 26.67 -2.55 11.72
N MET A 86 26.70 -1.82 10.60
CA MET A 86 27.95 -1.34 10.03
C MET A 86 28.81 -0.66 11.11
N PRO A 87 30.10 -1.04 11.23
CA PRO A 87 31.00 -0.41 12.18
C PRO A 87 31.03 1.10 11.98
N ILE A 88 31.00 1.88 13.07
CA ILE A 88 30.98 3.36 13.01
C ILE A 88 32.13 3.93 12.17
N LYS A 89 33.28 3.24 12.14
CA LYS A 89 34.48 3.58 11.35
C LYS A 89 34.26 3.59 9.83
N ASP A 90 33.25 2.87 9.35
CA ASP A 90 32.93 2.74 7.93
C ASP A 90 31.77 3.68 7.53
N LYS A 91 31.11 4.31 8.50
CA LYS A 91 30.03 5.28 8.28
C LYS A 91 30.58 6.53 7.56
N GLY A 92 30.10 6.76 6.34
CA GLY A 92 30.57 7.85 5.48
C GLY A 92 31.82 7.52 4.66
N ARG A 93 32.27 6.27 4.65
CA ARG A 93 33.33 5.75 3.75
C ARG A 93 32.80 4.65 2.81
N ILE A 94 31.49 4.63 2.63
CA ILE A 94 30.76 3.60 1.91
C ILE A 94 30.75 3.98 0.43
N SER A 95 31.12 3.05 -0.45
CA SER A 95 31.08 3.30 -1.89
C SER A 95 29.64 3.45 -2.40
N THR A 96 29.47 4.20 -3.49
CA THR A 96 28.17 4.32 -4.18
C THR A 96 27.60 2.96 -4.57
N SER A 97 28.42 2.03 -5.06
CA SER A 97 27.99 0.68 -5.45
C SER A 97 27.38 -0.08 -4.27
N PHE A 98 28.04 -0.04 -3.11
CA PHE A 98 27.54 -0.70 -1.91
C PHE A 98 26.19 -0.14 -1.47
N ILE A 99 26.00 1.19 -1.57
CA ILE A 99 24.73 1.84 -1.24
C ILE A 99 23.62 1.34 -2.19
N LEU A 100 23.89 1.26 -3.50
CA LEU A 100 22.92 0.78 -4.48
C LEU A 100 22.47 -0.67 -4.20
N ASP A 101 23.38 -1.51 -3.71
CA ASP A 101 23.09 -2.90 -3.38
C ASP A 101 22.34 -3.07 -2.04
N HIS A 102 22.34 -2.05 -1.17
CA HIS A 102 21.84 -2.11 0.21
C HIS A 102 20.99 -0.90 0.58
N CYS A 103 20.19 -0.38 -0.35
CA CYS A 103 19.31 0.75 -0.08
C CYS A 103 17.82 0.40 -0.16
N GLU A 104 17.02 1.17 0.56
CA GLU A 104 15.57 1.21 0.42
C GLU A 104 15.10 2.67 0.28
N ILE A 105 13.93 2.83 -0.32
CA ILE A 105 13.24 4.12 -0.44
C ILE A 105 11.88 4.01 0.24
N GLY A 106 11.47 5.06 0.94
CA GLY A 106 10.14 5.15 1.54
C GLY A 106 9.64 6.58 1.64
N ILE A 107 8.36 6.71 1.94
CA ILE A 107 7.73 7.99 2.30
C ILE A 107 7.48 7.98 3.79
N LEU A 108 7.98 9.01 4.47
CA LEU A 108 7.66 9.34 5.85
C LEU A 108 6.72 10.55 5.83
N GLU A 109 5.54 10.42 6.41
CA GLU A 109 4.58 11.52 6.53
C GLU A 109 4.31 11.78 8.00
N ARG A 110 4.35 13.04 8.42
CA ARG A 110 3.80 13.42 9.74
C ARG A 110 2.31 13.58 9.57
N LEU A 111 1.54 12.75 10.28
CA LEU A 111 0.09 12.81 10.22
C LEU A 111 -0.42 14.13 10.83
N PRO A 112 -1.58 14.64 10.37
CA PRO A 112 -2.27 15.74 11.05
C PRO A 112 -2.39 15.46 12.54
N ASP A 113 -2.29 16.50 13.36
CA ASP A 113 -2.56 16.37 14.80
C ASP A 113 -4.06 16.08 14.97
N GLY A 114 -4.43 14.80 14.98
CA GLY A 114 -5.75 14.32 15.33
C GLY A 114 -5.91 14.24 16.86
N PRO A 115 -7.13 14.03 17.37
CA PRO A 115 -7.27 13.61 18.76
C PRO A 115 -6.43 12.35 18.95
N ALA A 116 -5.66 12.30 20.04
CA ALA A 116 -5.00 11.06 20.42
C ALA A 116 -6.10 10.04 20.66
N VAL A 117 -6.28 9.10 19.72
CA VAL A 117 -7.16 7.95 19.93
C VAL A 117 -6.41 7.03 20.88
N PRO A 118 -6.93 6.79 22.10
CA PRO A 118 -6.36 5.82 23.01
C PRO A 118 -6.15 4.46 22.31
N LEU A 119 -5.06 3.77 22.63
CA LEU A 119 -4.68 2.53 21.94
C LEU A 119 -5.77 1.45 22.04
N ASP A 120 -6.51 1.45 23.16
CA ASP A 120 -7.70 0.65 23.41
C ASP A 120 -8.85 0.98 22.45
N GLU A 121 -9.18 2.26 22.25
CA GLU A 121 -10.18 2.68 21.25
C GLU A 121 -9.79 2.26 19.82
N TYR A 122 -8.50 2.39 19.48
CA TYR A 122 -7.99 1.93 18.18
C TYR A 122 -8.12 0.41 18.01
N ASN A 123 -7.78 -0.36 19.06
CA ASN A 123 -7.88 -1.82 19.03
C ASN A 123 -9.34 -2.27 18.91
N GLU A 124 -10.26 -1.63 19.62
CA GLU A 124 -11.70 -1.92 19.53
C GLU A 124 -12.23 -1.64 18.11
N LEU A 125 -11.82 -0.51 17.52
CA LEU A 125 -12.18 -0.17 16.15
C LEU A 125 -11.62 -1.20 15.14
N ALA A 126 -10.35 -1.61 15.31
CA ALA A 126 -9.72 -2.61 14.47
C ALA A 126 -10.40 -3.99 14.58
N GLU A 127 -10.82 -4.40 15.77
CA GLU A 127 -11.63 -5.60 15.96
C GLU A 127 -12.99 -5.50 15.30
N ARG A 128 -13.65 -4.34 15.41
CA ARG A 128 -14.94 -4.09 14.76
C ARG A 128 -14.82 -4.17 13.24
N LEU A 129 -13.78 -3.58 12.65
CA LEU A 129 -13.50 -3.68 11.22
C LEU A 129 -13.24 -5.12 10.77
N ARG A 130 -12.47 -5.89 11.54
CA ARG A 130 -12.26 -7.33 11.27
C ARG A 130 -13.56 -8.13 11.27
N ARG A 131 -14.49 -7.82 12.18
CA ARG A 131 -15.81 -8.48 12.22
C ARG A 131 -16.64 -8.14 10.98
N ILE A 132 -16.72 -6.85 10.62
CA ILE A 132 -17.45 -6.39 9.44
C ILE A 132 -16.89 -7.03 8.17
N GLN A 133 -15.56 -7.07 8.02
CA GLN A 133 -14.93 -7.71 6.86
C GLN A 133 -15.30 -9.19 6.76
N LYS A 134 -15.31 -9.91 7.89
CA LYS A 134 -15.71 -11.32 7.94
C LYS A 134 -17.18 -11.55 7.59
N GLU A 135 -18.06 -10.64 7.99
CA GLU A 135 -19.48 -10.68 7.62
C GLU A 135 -19.66 -10.44 6.12
N LEU A 136 -18.99 -9.43 5.56
CA LEU A 136 -18.99 -9.15 4.11
C LEU A 136 -18.46 -10.33 3.29
N ASP A 137 -17.38 -10.98 3.74
CA ASP A 137 -16.83 -12.14 3.05
C ASP A 137 -17.80 -13.33 3.08
N ARG A 138 -18.51 -13.53 4.20
CA ARG A 138 -19.54 -14.57 4.34
C ARG A 138 -20.75 -14.30 3.43
N GLU A 139 -21.21 -13.05 3.34
CA GLU A 139 -22.28 -12.65 2.43
C GLU A 139 -21.88 -12.89 0.97
N ARG A 140 -20.65 -12.57 0.59
CA ARG A 140 -20.11 -12.85 -0.74
C ARG A 140 -20.01 -14.34 -1.05
N GLU A 141 -19.72 -15.18 -0.06
CA GLU A 141 -19.75 -16.65 -0.23
C GLU A 141 -21.18 -17.16 -0.42
N LEU A 142 -22.16 -16.58 0.28
CA LEU A 142 -23.58 -16.90 0.12
C LEU A 142 -24.14 -16.43 -1.25
N GLU A 143 -23.69 -15.29 -1.76
CA GLU A 143 -24.03 -14.82 -3.12
C GLU A 143 -23.33 -15.62 -4.22
N ARG A 144 -22.22 -16.31 -3.90
CA ARG A 144 -21.56 -17.30 -4.75
C ARG A 144 -22.22 -18.68 -4.69
N LEU A 145 -23.52 -18.75 -4.37
CA LEU A 145 -24.29 -19.94 -4.67
C LEU A 145 -24.13 -20.25 -6.17
N PRO A 146 -23.73 -21.48 -6.55
CA PRO A 146 -23.81 -21.87 -7.96
C PRO A 146 -25.25 -21.67 -8.42
N ASP A 147 -25.46 -21.20 -9.64
CA ASP A 147 -26.76 -21.29 -10.30
C ASP A 147 -27.27 -22.71 -10.05
N LEU A 148 -28.30 -22.83 -9.21
CA LEU A 148 -28.99 -24.11 -9.05
C LEU A 148 -29.41 -24.50 -10.46
N PRO A 149 -28.91 -25.62 -11.01
CA PRO A 149 -29.32 -26.02 -12.35
C PRO A 149 -30.82 -26.22 -12.25
N ALA A 150 -31.59 -25.36 -12.92
CA ALA A 150 -33.05 -25.32 -12.89
C ALA A 150 -33.57 -26.74 -12.76
N ASP A 151 -34.07 -27.06 -11.55
CA ASP A 151 -34.15 -28.43 -11.04
C ASP A 151 -34.63 -29.35 -12.15
N ALA A 152 -33.91 -30.44 -12.44
CA ALA A 152 -34.25 -31.34 -13.53
C ALA A 152 -35.73 -31.75 -13.48
N GLU A 153 -36.31 -31.80 -12.27
CA GLU A 153 -37.73 -31.99 -11.99
C GLU A 153 -38.64 -30.87 -12.55
N ILE A 154 -38.25 -29.59 -12.43
CA ILE A 154 -39.00 -28.44 -12.98
C ILE A 154 -38.99 -28.50 -14.51
N ASN A 155 -37.84 -28.82 -15.11
CA ASN A 155 -37.73 -28.96 -16.56
C ASN A 155 -38.52 -30.17 -17.09
N GLU A 156 -38.46 -31.31 -16.39
CA GLU A 156 -39.23 -32.51 -16.74
C GLU A 156 -40.74 -32.29 -16.58
N MET A 157 -41.16 -31.59 -15.53
CA MET A 157 -42.57 -31.24 -15.30
C MET A 157 -43.07 -30.26 -16.38
N ALA A 158 -42.25 -29.29 -16.80
CA ALA A 158 -42.58 -28.39 -17.89
C ALA A 158 -42.68 -29.12 -19.24
N GLU A 159 -41.82 -30.10 -19.53
CA GLU A 159 -41.93 -30.92 -20.75
C GLU A 159 -43.17 -31.82 -20.75
N ARG A 160 -43.51 -32.42 -19.60
CA ARG A 160 -44.74 -33.20 -19.43
C ARG A 160 -45.99 -32.37 -19.71
N LEU A 161 -46.05 -31.15 -19.17
CA LEU A 161 -47.16 -30.22 -19.43
C LEU A 161 -47.25 -29.85 -20.92
N ARG A 162 -46.11 -29.57 -21.58
CA ARG A 162 -46.09 -29.30 -23.03
C ARG A 162 -46.50 -30.49 -23.90
N ARG A 163 -46.24 -31.73 -23.47
CA ARG A 163 -46.74 -32.93 -24.17
C ARG A 163 -48.25 -33.06 -24.01
N MET A 164 -48.77 -32.91 -22.78
CA MET A 164 -50.21 -32.96 -22.53
C MET A 164 -50.97 -31.89 -23.32
N GLN A 165 -50.45 -30.66 -23.39
CA GLN A 165 -51.07 -29.58 -24.14
C GLN A 165 -51.17 -29.93 -25.64
N ARG A 166 -50.09 -30.45 -26.23
CA ARG A 166 -50.06 -30.87 -27.65
C ARG A 166 -51.01 -32.02 -27.95
N GLU A 167 -51.20 -32.95 -27.03
CA GLU A 167 -52.17 -34.03 -27.18
C GLU A 167 -53.62 -33.53 -27.09
N LEU A 168 -53.90 -32.60 -26.19
CA LEU A 168 -55.21 -31.94 -26.07
C LEU A 168 -55.55 -31.15 -27.34
N ASP A 169 -54.60 -30.38 -27.88
CA ASP A 169 -54.80 -29.60 -29.11
C ASP A 169 -55.01 -30.50 -30.33
N ARG A 170 -54.29 -31.63 -30.41
CA ARG A 170 -54.50 -32.65 -31.46
C ARG A 170 -55.86 -33.34 -31.38
N LYS A 171 -56.41 -33.50 -30.18
CA LYS A 171 -57.76 -34.04 -29.98
C LYS A 171 -58.84 -33.01 -30.31
N LYS A 172 -58.61 -31.74 -30.02
CA LYS A 172 -59.54 -30.64 -30.36
C LYS A 172 -59.56 -30.27 -31.84
N GLY A 173 -58.51 -30.56 -32.61
CA GLY A 173 -58.45 -30.30 -34.06
C GLY A 173 -58.94 -31.46 -34.96
N LYS A 174 -59.61 -32.47 -34.39
CA LYS A 174 -60.15 -33.64 -35.11
C LYS A 174 -61.68 -33.80 -35.02
N GLU A 175 -62.37 -32.82 -34.44
CA GLU A 175 -63.82 -32.62 -34.57
C GLU A 175 -64.12 -31.57 -35.65
#